data_AF-A0A968BTS5-F1
#
_entry.id   AF-A0A968BTS5-F1
#
_cell.length_a   1.000
_cell.length_b   1.000
_cell.length_c   1.000
_cell.angle_alpha   90.00
_cell.angle_beta   90.00
_cell.angle_gamma   90.00
#
_symmetry.space_group_name_H-M   'P 1'
#
loop_
_entity.id
_entity.type
_entity.pdbx_description
1 polymer ?
#
loop_
_entity_poly.entity_id
_entity_poly.type
_entity_poly.pdbx_seq_one_letter_code
_entity_poly.pdbx_strand_id
1 'polypeptide(L)'
;TTASCLEMLATLQEVDGAHLLDLGSGTGILAIAALKLGARHALCVDIDPAAVRTCQANCRLNGVDDRVEHLCGSLDDVAAEPFDLILA
;
A
#
# COMPACT_ATOMS: atom_id res chain seq x y z
N THR A 1 -0.98 -10.42 12.86
CA THR A 1 -1.69 -9.15 12.66
C THR A 1 -2.18 -9.03 11.23
N THR A 2 -1.31 -9.21 10.22
CA THR A 2 -1.64 -9.09 8.78
C THR A 2 -2.95 -9.74 8.33
N ALA A 3 -3.22 -11.00 8.72
CA ALA A 3 -4.45 -11.70 8.32
C ALA A 3 -5.72 -10.98 8.79
N SER A 4 -5.74 -10.50 10.04
CA SER A 4 -6.88 -9.74 10.57
C SER A 4 -7.05 -8.37 9.90
N CYS A 5 -5.95 -7.71 9.53
CA CYS A 5 -6.01 -6.48 8.74
C CYS A 5 -6.60 -6.73 7.35
N LEU A 6 -6.24 -7.84 6.70
CA LEU A 6 -6.78 -8.23 5.39
C LEU A 6 -8.28 -8.53 5.46
N GLU A 7 -8.72 -9.25 6.49
CA GLU A 7 -10.15 -9.50 6.75
C GLU A 7 -10.92 -8.20 6.94
N MET A 8 -10.35 -7.24 7.68
CA MET A 8 -10.95 -5.92 7.89
C MET A 8 -11.02 -5.11 6.59
N LEU A 9 -9.91 -5.04 5.83
CA LEU A 9 -9.83 -4.38 4.52
C LEU A 9 -10.93 -4.86 3.56
N ALA A 10 -11.23 -6.16 3.56
CA ALA A 10 -12.28 -6.73 2.70
C ALA A 10 -13.71 -6.28 3.08
N THR A 11 -13.90 -5.68 4.26
CA THR A 11 -15.21 -5.19 4.73
C THR A 11 -15.39 -3.67 4.60
N LEU A 12 -14.31 -2.93 4.32
CA LEU A 12 -14.33 -1.47 4.21
C LEU A 12 -14.75 -1.04 2.80
N GLN A 13 -15.89 -0.37 2.70
CA GLN A 13 -16.39 0.15 1.43
C GLN A 13 -15.53 1.32 0.92
N GLU A 14 -14.87 2.01 1.84
CA GLU A 14 -13.98 3.14 1.58
C GLU A 14 -12.74 2.76 0.77
N VAL A 15 -12.44 1.46 0.60
CA VAL A 15 -11.30 0.99 -0.20
C VAL A 15 -11.53 1.18 -1.70
N ASP A 16 -12.78 1.03 -2.17
CA ASP A 16 -13.08 1.15 -3.60
C ASP A 16 -12.87 2.59 -4.08
N GLY A 17 -11.98 2.78 -5.05
CA GLY A 17 -11.60 4.09 -5.56
C GLY A 17 -10.63 4.90 -4.69
N ALA A 18 -10.21 4.41 -3.53
CA ALA A 18 -9.33 5.14 -2.60
C ALA A 18 -7.92 5.43 -3.16
N HIS A 19 -7.38 6.58 -2.74
CA HIS A 19 -5.96 6.87 -2.74
C HIS A 19 -5.35 6.52 -1.37
N LEU A 20 -4.42 5.56 -1.35
CA LEU A 20 -3.93 4.92 -0.12
C LEU A 20 -2.49 5.29 0.21
N LEU A 21 -2.18 5.33 1.50
CA LEU A 21 -0.81 5.28 2.03
C LEU A 21 -0.62 3.99 2.83
N ASP A 22 0.37 3.17 2.47
CA ASP A 22 0.82 2.00 3.24
C ASP A 22 2.18 2.31 3.88
N LEU A 23 2.15 2.72 5.16
CA LEU A 23 3.30 3.19 5.91
C LEU A 23 3.94 2.02 6.66
N GLY A 24 5.20 1.70 6.36
CA GLY A 24 5.83 0.45 6.82
C GLY A 24 5.41 -0.74 5.96
N SER A 25 5.30 -0.51 4.66
CA SER A 25 4.69 -1.45 3.69
C SER A 25 5.30 -2.85 3.70
N GLY A 26 6.58 -3.03 4.07
CA GLY A 26 7.21 -4.34 4.18
C GLY A 26 7.15 -5.13 2.87
N THR A 27 6.30 -6.16 2.84
CA THR A 27 6.06 -6.98 1.63
C THR A 27 5.04 -6.37 0.66
N GLY A 28 4.35 -5.30 1.05
CA GLY A 28 3.28 -4.64 0.29
C GLY A 28 1.94 -5.36 0.34
N ILE A 29 1.76 -6.36 1.22
CA ILE A 29 0.59 -7.25 1.16
C ILE A 29 -0.74 -6.51 1.39
N LEU A 30 -0.76 -5.46 2.23
CA LEU A 30 -1.98 -4.69 2.49
C LEU A 30 -2.31 -3.77 1.32
N ALA A 31 -1.33 -3.02 0.78
CA ALA A 31 -1.49 -2.27 -0.46
C ALA A 31 -1.94 -3.15 -1.64
N ILE A 32 -1.34 -4.32 -1.84
CA ILE A 32 -1.74 -5.26 -2.90
C ILE A 32 -3.19 -5.70 -2.73
N ALA A 33 -3.60 -6.03 -1.51
CA ALA A 33 -4.98 -6.41 -1.23
C ALA A 33 -5.94 -5.26 -1.52
N ALA A 34 -5.63 -4.06 -1.06
CA ALA A 34 -6.45 -2.88 -1.29
C ALA A 34 -6.59 -2.54 -2.79
N LEU A 35 -5.50 -2.58 -3.55
CA LEU A 35 -5.50 -2.38 -5.00
C LEU A 35 -6.31 -3.45 -5.76
N LYS A 36 -6.36 -4.68 -5.24
CA LYS A 36 -7.22 -5.75 -5.78
C LYS A 36 -8.69 -5.60 -5.38
N LEU A 37 -8.98 -4.91 -4.28
CA LEU A 37 -10.33 -4.64 -3.80
C LEU A 37 -10.97 -3.41 -4.45
N GLY A 38 -10.23 -2.65 -5.27
CA GLY A 38 -10.78 -1.53 -6.05
C GLY A 38 -10.08 -0.20 -5.81
N ALA A 39 -9.09 -0.12 -4.92
CA ALA A 39 -8.36 1.11 -4.70
C ALA A 39 -7.74 1.64 -6.00
N ARG A 40 -7.81 2.96 -6.16
CA ARG A 40 -7.35 3.65 -7.37
C ARG A 40 -5.84 3.71 -7.44
N HIS A 41 -5.19 4.04 -6.31
CA HIS A 41 -3.75 4.21 -6.24
C HIS A 41 -3.24 3.97 -4.82
N ALA A 42 -1.98 3.54 -4.67
CA ALA A 42 -1.33 3.37 -3.38
C ALA A 42 0.11 3.91 -3.39
N LEU A 43 0.50 4.60 -2.32
CA LEU A 43 1.88 4.92 -2.02
C LEU A 43 2.39 3.98 -0.92
N CYS A 44 3.37 3.15 -1.24
CA CYS A 44 4.03 2.26 -0.29
C CYS A 44 5.33 2.88 0.22
N VAL A 45 5.42 3.09 1.53
CA VAL A 45 6.59 3.71 2.17
C VAL A 45 7.24 2.71 3.12
N ASP A 46 8.56 2.56 3.04
CA ASP A 46 9.33 1.80 4.03
C ASP A 46 10.74 2.38 4.20
N ILE A 47 11.28 2.34 5.41
CA ILE A 47 12.63 2.82 5.71
C ILE A 47 13.71 1.83 5.23
N ASP A 48 13.35 0.56 5.05
CA ASP A 48 14.28 -0.47 4.59
C ASP A 48 14.24 -0.60 3.05
N PRO A 49 15.33 -0.29 2.32
CA PRO A 49 15.38 -0.48 0.88
C PRO A 49 15.19 -1.94 0.43
N ALA A 50 15.45 -2.93 1.28
CA ALA A 50 15.14 -4.33 1.00
C ALA A 50 13.64 -4.62 1.01
N ALA A 51 12.89 -4.01 1.93
CA ALA A 51 11.44 -4.07 1.96
C ALA A 51 10.84 -3.45 0.70
N VAL A 52 11.29 -2.25 0.31
CA VAL A 52 10.84 -1.58 -0.92
C VAL A 52 11.04 -2.45 -2.16
N ARG A 53 12.22 -3.08 -2.33
CA ARG A 53 12.47 -4.02 -3.44
C ARG A 53 11.53 -5.23 -3.41
N THR A 54 11.26 -5.75 -2.21
CA THR A 54 10.35 -6.89 -2.02
C THR A 54 8.91 -6.51 -2.37
N CYS A 55 8.43 -5.36 -1.88
CA CYS A 55 7.13 -4.80 -2.20
C CYS A 55 6.97 -4.60 -3.71
N GLN A 56 7.94 -3.99 -4.39
CA GLN A 56 7.94 -3.80 -5.84
C GLN A 56 7.80 -5.13 -6.61
N ALA A 57 8.58 -6.14 -6.22
CA ALA A 57 8.50 -7.47 -6.84
C ALA A 57 7.12 -8.10 -6.62
N ASN A 58 6.56 -8.01 -5.42
CA ASN A 58 5.26 -8.56 -5.09
C ASN A 58 4.11 -7.83 -5.82
N CYS A 59 4.18 -6.51 -5.97
CA CYS A 59 3.21 -5.73 -6.74
C CYS A 59 3.20 -6.16 -8.22
N ARG A 60 4.38 -6.35 -8.83
CA ARG A 60 4.50 -6.87 -10.20
C ARG A 60 3.96 -8.29 -10.34
N LEU A 61 4.30 -9.18 -9.40
CA LEU A 61 3.79 -10.55 -9.38
C LEU A 61 2.25 -10.61 -9.27
N ASN A 62 1.64 -9.58 -8.68
CA ASN A 62 0.19 -9.48 -8.50
C ASN A 62 -0.52 -8.63 -9.56
N GLY A 63 0.22 -8.06 -10.52
CA GLY A 63 -0.31 -7.23 -11.62
C GLY A 63 -0.97 -5.95 -11.13
N VAL A 64 -0.37 -5.29 -10.12
CA VAL A 64 -0.86 -4.00 -9.58
C VAL A 64 0.22 -2.91 -9.65
N ASP A 65 1.33 -3.17 -10.34
CA ASP A 65 2.49 -2.29 -10.43
C ASP A 65 2.23 -0.98 -11.21
N ASP A 66 1.16 -0.92 -11.99
CA ASP A 66 0.70 0.27 -12.70
C ASP A 66 -0.07 1.28 -11.80
N ARG A 67 -0.46 0.84 -10.60
CA ARG A 67 -1.28 1.62 -9.65
C ARG A 67 -0.62 1.81 -8.30
N VAL A 68 0.70 1.65 -8.22
CA VAL A 68 1.45 1.79 -6.97
C VAL A 68 2.73 2.60 -7.17
N GLU A 69 2.98 3.51 -6.25
CA GLU A 69 4.25 4.21 -6.10
C GLU A 69 5.00 3.68 -4.88
N HIS A 70 6.33 3.76 -4.92
CA HIS A 70 7.18 3.24 -3.86
C HIS A 70 8.18 4.29 -3.41
N LEU A 71 8.28 4.50 -2.10
CA LEU A 71 9.20 5.43 -1.46
C LEU A 71 10.04 4.70 -0.43
N CYS A 72 11.37 4.80 -0.55
CA CYS A 72 12.29 4.37 0.50
C CYS A 72 12.57 5.56 1.42
N GLY A 73 11.91 5.59 2.58
CA GLY A 73 11.90 6.73 3.46
C GLY A 73 10.89 6.60 4.58
N SER A 74 10.54 7.72 5.16
CA SER A 74 9.60 7.85 6.27
C SER A 74 8.45 8.78 5.91
N LEU A 75 7.57 9.04 6.87
CA LEU A 75 6.46 9.98 6.69
C LEU A 75 6.93 11.40 6.33
N ASP A 76 8.10 11.82 6.81
CA ASP A 76 8.66 13.15 6.52
C ASP A 76 9.04 13.33 5.04
N ASP A 77 9.21 12.22 4.31
CA ASP A 77 9.58 12.21 2.89
C ASP A 77 8.34 12.16 1.97
N VAL A 78 7.15 11.95 2.55
CA VAL A 78 5.88 11.88 1.81
C VAL A 78 5.41 13.29 1.47
N ALA A 79 4.99 13.51 0.23
CA ALA A 79 4.42 14.79 -0.19
C ALA A 79 3.18 15.13 0.64
N ALA A 80 2.98 16.42 0.94
CA ALA A 80 1.81 16.89 1.67
C ALA A 80 0.57 16.87 0.76
N GLU A 81 0.01 15.68 0.57
CA GLU A 81 -1.20 15.44 -0.21
C GLU A 81 -2.21 14.58 0.59
N PRO A 82 -3.52 14.69 0.30
CA PRO A 82 -4.51 13.91 1.02
C PRO A 82 -4.53 12.44 0.57
N PHE A 83 -4.66 11.56 1.56
CA PHE A 83 -4.96 10.14 1.38
C PHE A 83 -6.35 9.85 1.94
N ASP A 84 -7.09 8.97 1.27
CA ASP A 84 -8.42 8.54 1.71
C ASP A 84 -8.34 7.51 2.83
N LEU A 85 -7.28 6.67 2.82
CA LEU A 85 -7.05 5.64 3.82
C LEU A 85 -5.54 5.42 4.05
N ILE A 86 -5.16 5.24 5.33
CA ILE A 86 -3.79 4.95 5.75
C ILE A 86 -3.76 3.55 6.39
N LEU A 87 -2.81 2.73 5.95
CA LEU A 87 -2.50 1.40 6.49
C LEU A 87 -1.13 1.50 7.20
N ALA A 88 -1.02 0.97 8.42
CA ALA A 88 0.19 1.01 9.24
C ALA A 88 0.25 -0.16 10.23
#